data_AF-A0A495JVY9-F1
#
_entry.id   AF-A0A495JVY9-F1
#
_cell.length_a   1.000
_cell.length_b   1.000
_cell.length_c   1.000
_cell.angle_alpha   90.00
_cell.angle_beta   90.00
_cell.angle_gamma   90.00
#
_symmetry.space_group_name_H-M   'P 1'
#
loop_
_entity.id
_entity.type
_entity.pdbx_description
1 polymer ?
#
loop_
_entity_poly.entity_id
_entity_poly.type
_entity_poly.pdbx_seq_one_letter_code
_entity_poly.pdbx_strand_id
1 'polypeptide(L)'
;MTDRKPVTDGIPTDVAWQEGRRIYIRCGYNSNLNKQLLEINAKWDGDVGARYVGTTRRDAVLPLVQAHVERIAAATAIKTAGRWIAIPYEAEAIREHAQSLGGKYDKPTKRWAMPSADTLADVHQRVHDWTAAVEAKRQAEREAEKEARAAAEREGRDAAAAAKASREERLIASSGRTIMEDRGQVRSQRLHGWMRRPEAEQRKPQPGDVRKLRDGRRVLVLNSEVWFASQDAIDDGLAAGVNLWEDPGWFYNYNFVVVEPTAEEVEADRQEKAEQDDLTELAEVMKLADRTPRQAVDSLTNLEGATITEDSAGGMTIHGGQITVTPTDEVWYQHPGWYDDYVRTEGRVDDPELIARVRAIIAGGDRRRGAYAVKEFQR
;
A
#
# COMPACT_ATOMS: atom_id res chain seq x y z
N MET A 1 75.48 39.85 -1.83
CA MET A 1 75.27 38.56 -1.14
C MET A 1 75.82 38.71 0.26
N THR A 2 74.96 38.88 1.26
CA THR A 2 75.35 38.97 2.66
C THR A 2 75.80 37.59 3.14
N ASP A 3 77.01 37.54 3.69
CA ASP A 3 77.67 36.31 4.12
C ASP A 3 77.06 35.83 5.44
N ARG A 4 76.04 34.96 5.36
CA ARG A 4 75.32 34.43 6.53
C ARG A 4 76.25 33.50 7.31
N LYS A 5 76.65 33.91 8.52
CA LYS A 5 77.51 33.10 9.38
C LYS A 5 76.68 32.27 10.36
N PRO A 6 77.04 31.01 10.63
CA PRO A 6 76.37 30.23 11.68
C PRO A 6 76.56 30.91 13.05
N VAL A 7 75.51 30.92 13.87
CA VAL A 7 75.55 31.50 15.22
C VAL A 7 76.22 30.55 16.22
N THR A 8 76.19 29.25 15.97
CA THR A 8 76.91 28.21 16.71
C THR A 8 76.86 26.91 15.90
N ASP A 9 77.76 25.99 16.19
CA ASP A 9 77.69 24.64 15.64
C ASP A 9 76.41 23.95 16.13
N GLY A 10 75.67 23.32 15.22
CA GLY A 10 74.42 22.59 15.53
C GLY A 10 73.12 23.36 15.30
N ILE A 11 73.15 24.68 15.08
CA ILE A 11 71.96 25.46 14.69
C ILE A 11 71.98 25.69 13.17
N PRO A 12 70.98 25.18 12.43
CA PRO A 12 70.89 25.41 10.99
C PRO A 12 70.81 26.90 10.62
N THR A 13 71.53 27.32 9.58
CA THR A 13 71.62 28.74 9.14
C THR A 13 70.32 29.28 8.55
N ASP A 14 69.38 28.41 8.19
CA ASP A 14 68.02 28.74 7.81
C ASP A 14 67.09 29.01 9.01
N VAL A 15 67.50 28.62 10.22
CA VAL A 15 66.80 28.91 11.48
C VAL A 15 67.38 30.14 12.18
N ALA A 16 68.71 30.21 12.32
CA ALA A 16 69.38 31.39 12.87
C ALA A 16 70.77 31.59 12.27
N TRP A 17 71.13 32.85 12.02
CA TRP A 17 72.41 33.22 11.42
C TRP A 17 72.87 34.60 11.91
N GLN A 18 74.15 34.91 11.75
CA GLN A 18 74.73 36.19 12.11
C GLN A 18 75.10 36.98 10.85
N GLU A 19 74.72 38.27 10.83
CA GLU A 19 75.15 39.26 9.84
C GLU A 19 75.70 40.49 10.57
N GLY A 20 77.01 40.72 10.46
CA GLY A 20 77.70 41.79 11.18
C GLY A 20 77.51 41.68 12.69
N ARG A 21 76.92 42.72 13.31
CA ARG A 21 76.66 42.81 14.75
C ARG A 21 75.28 42.25 15.16
N ARG A 22 74.49 41.73 14.21
CA ARG A 22 73.13 41.22 14.44
C ARG A 22 73.08 39.71 14.30
N ILE A 23 72.32 39.07 15.18
CA ILE A 23 71.92 37.67 15.08
C ILE A 23 70.46 37.67 14.65
N TYR A 24 70.17 37.05 13.52
CA TYR A 24 68.84 36.87 12.95
C TYR A 24 68.29 35.49 13.30
N ILE A 25 67.00 35.43 13.65
CA ILE A 25 66.27 34.21 14.03
C ILE A 25 64.93 34.19 13.29
N ARG A 26 64.68 33.13 12.53
CA ARG A 26 63.37 32.86 11.93
C ARG A 26 62.49 32.13 12.93
N CYS A 27 61.30 32.67 13.16
CA CYS A 27 60.31 32.08 14.04
C CYS A 27 58.90 32.41 13.54
N GLY A 28 57.95 31.50 13.72
CA GLY A 28 56.55 31.76 13.39
C GLY A 28 55.95 32.84 14.30
N TYR A 29 55.05 33.67 13.76
CA TYR A 29 54.45 34.80 14.48
C TYR A 29 53.81 34.41 15.83
N ASN A 30 53.05 33.31 15.86
CA ASN A 30 52.39 32.79 17.08
C ASN A 30 53.22 31.74 17.83
N SER A 31 54.51 31.58 17.53
CA SER A 31 55.36 30.57 18.17
C SER A 31 55.78 30.98 19.58
N ASN A 32 56.04 30.00 20.45
CA ASN A 32 56.64 30.24 21.76
C ASN A 32 58.03 30.93 21.62
N LEU A 33 58.83 30.52 20.62
CA LEU A 33 60.11 31.16 20.33
C LEU A 33 59.96 32.68 20.07
N ASN A 34 58.95 33.11 19.29
CA ASN A 34 58.73 34.54 19.06
C ASN A 34 58.38 35.30 20.37
N LYS A 35 57.60 34.69 21.27
CA LYS A 35 57.28 35.27 22.58
C LYS A 35 58.54 35.41 23.45
N GLN A 36 59.35 34.35 23.54
CA GLN A 36 60.61 34.35 24.28
C GLN A 36 61.64 35.36 23.70
N LEU A 37 61.68 35.51 22.37
CA LEU A 37 62.53 36.50 21.70
C LEU A 37 62.08 37.95 21.98
N LEU A 38 60.78 38.19 22.13
CA LEU A 38 60.25 39.51 22.50
C LEU A 38 60.66 39.91 23.91
N GLU A 39 60.66 38.97 24.86
CA GLU A 39 61.07 39.21 26.26
C GLU A 39 62.53 39.69 26.35
N ILE A 40 63.39 39.21 25.46
CA ILE A 40 64.79 39.68 25.35
C ILE A 40 64.96 40.87 24.38
N ASN A 41 63.87 41.58 24.07
CA ASN A 41 63.84 42.78 23.22
C ASN A 41 64.38 42.56 21.79
N ALA A 42 64.03 41.43 21.15
CA ALA A 42 64.34 41.19 19.74
C ALA A 42 63.45 42.03 18.80
N LYS A 43 64.09 42.72 17.86
CA LYS A 43 63.42 43.58 16.88
C LYS A 43 63.03 42.78 15.64
N TRP A 44 61.96 43.15 14.97
CA TRP A 44 61.58 42.54 13.69
C TRP A 44 62.28 43.29 12.55
N ASP A 45 62.83 42.53 11.60
CA ASP A 45 63.36 43.05 10.34
C ASP A 45 62.43 42.57 9.21
N GLY A 46 61.68 43.51 8.64
CA GLY A 46 60.66 43.22 7.62
C GLY A 46 61.27 42.75 6.29
N ASP A 47 62.42 43.29 5.92
CA ASP A 47 63.09 42.98 4.66
C ASP A 47 63.71 41.58 4.70
N VAL A 48 64.17 41.16 5.88
CA VAL A 48 64.79 39.85 6.11
C VAL A 48 63.76 38.78 6.51
N GLY A 49 62.60 39.19 7.04
CA GLY A 49 61.55 38.29 7.51
C GLY A 49 61.96 37.50 8.76
N ALA A 50 62.72 38.14 9.66
CA ALA A 50 63.26 37.50 10.86
C ALA A 50 63.33 38.47 12.04
N ARG A 51 63.36 37.91 13.26
CA ARG A 51 63.71 38.66 14.47
C ARG A 51 65.21 38.84 14.52
N TYR A 52 65.71 39.96 15.02
CA TYR A 52 67.12 40.18 15.27
C TYR A 52 67.42 40.74 16.65
N VAL A 53 68.61 40.39 17.14
CA VAL A 53 69.20 40.85 18.39
C VAL A 53 70.65 41.26 18.15
N GLY A 54 71.19 42.11 19.02
CA GLY A 54 72.63 42.39 18.99
C GLY A 54 73.46 41.18 19.45
N THR A 55 74.67 41.06 18.91
CA THR A 55 75.66 40.04 19.31
C THR A 55 75.95 40.01 20.81
N THR A 56 75.74 41.11 21.54
CA THR A 56 75.87 41.19 23.00
C THR A 56 74.85 40.35 23.76
N ARG A 57 73.78 39.87 23.11
CA ARG A 57 72.75 39.00 23.71
C ARG A 57 72.84 37.55 23.27
N ARG A 58 73.95 37.15 22.62
CA ARG A 58 74.16 35.81 22.08
C ARG A 58 73.88 34.72 23.11
N ASP A 59 74.40 34.85 24.32
CA ASP A 59 74.26 33.84 25.38
C ASP A 59 72.82 33.66 25.87
N ALA A 60 71.98 34.69 25.77
CA ALA A 60 70.55 34.59 26.10
C ALA A 60 69.71 33.97 24.97
N VAL A 61 70.16 34.11 23.72
CA VAL A 61 69.40 33.73 22.52
C VAL A 61 69.68 32.28 22.13
N LEU A 62 70.95 31.85 22.23
CA LEU A 62 71.37 30.52 21.83
C LEU A 62 70.55 29.40 22.50
N PRO A 63 70.30 29.40 23.82
CA PRO A 63 69.48 28.36 24.46
C PRO A 63 68.04 28.33 23.95
N LEU A 64 67.45 29.49 23.64
CA LEU A 64 66.07 29.58 23.14
C LEU A 64 65.93 28.97 21.74
N VAL A 65 66.90 29.27 20.87
CA VAL A 65 66.94 28.73 19.51
C VAL A 65 67.25 27.24 19.55
N GLN A 66 68.21 26.81 20.37
CA GLN A 66 68.55 25.41 20.56
C GLN A 66 67.32 24.60 21.02
N ALA A 67 66.64 25.04 22.08
CA ALA A 67 65.41 24.41 22.56
C ALA A 67 64.27 24.43 21.53
N HIS A 68 64.23 25.41 20.62
CA HIS A 68 63.26 25.41 19.53
C HIS A 68 63.59 24.37 18.46
N VAL A 69 64.85 24.28 18.04
CA VAL A 69 65.34 23.29 17.08
C VAL A 69 65.11 21.88 17.61
N GLU A 70 65.43 21.62 18.88
CA GLU A 70 65.19 20.32 19.54
C GLU A 70 63.70 19.97 19.58
N ARG A 71 62.82 20.93 19.88
CA ARG A 71 61.35 20.71 19.84
C ARG A 71 60.83 20.38 18.44
N ILE A 72 61.35 21.05 17.40
CA ILE A 72 60.99 20.75 16.01
C ILE A 72 61.51 19.35 15.64
N ALA A 73 62.77 19.05 15.95
CA ALA A 73 63.38 17.76 15.67
C ALA A 73 62.62 16.61 16.35
N ALA A 74 62.24 16.77 17.63
CA ALA A 74 61.44 15.79 18.35
C ALA A 74 60.05 15.60 17.73
N ALA A 75 59.36 16.68 17.34
CA ALA A 75 58.06 16.60 16.67
C ALA A 75 58.16 15.92 15.29
N THR A 76 59.21 16.22 14.53
CA THR A 76 59.49 15.57 13.24
C THR A 76 59.81 14.09 13.45
N ALA A 77 60.64 13.73 14.44
CA ALA A 77 60.96 12.34 14.75
C ALA A 77 59.71 11.51 15.10
N ILE A 78 58.77 12.08 15.88
CA ILE A 78 57.49 11.43 16.18
C ILE A 78 56.68 11.19 14.90
N LYS A 79 56.60 12.18 14.00
CA LYS A 79 55.89 12.03 12.72
C LYS A 79 56.55 11.02 11.79
N THR A 80 57.89 11.05 11.69
CA THR A 80 58.68 10.14 10.87
C THR A 80 58.61 8.70 11.38
N ALA A 81 58.47 8.49 12.69
CA ALA A 81 58.30 7.16 13.27
C ALA A 81 57.02 6.43 12.83
N GLY A 82 56.07 7.12 12.19
CA GLY A 82 55.01 6.48 11.41
C GLY A 82 53.86 5.88 12.23
N ARG A 83 53.74 6.20 13.52
CA ARG A 83 52.74 5.62 14.44
C ARG A 83 51.46 6.45 14.41
N TRP A 84 50.67 6.27 13.36
CA TRP A 84 49.52 7.11 13.06
C TRP A 84 48.20 6.52 13.53
N ILE A 85 47.31 7.37 14.07
CA ILE A 85 45.92 7.02 14.35
C ILE A 85 44.95 8.12 13.91
N ALA A 86 43.79 7.72 13.40
CA ALA A 86 42.68 8.63 13.15
C ALA A 86 41.78 8.67 14.41
N ILE A 87 41.59 9.86 14.96
CA ILE A 87 40.69 10.09 16.09
C ILE A 87 39.50 10.89 15.56
N PRO A 88 38.25 10.40 15.72
CA PRO A 88 37.05 11.13 15.31
C PRO A 88 37.02 12.56 15.88
N TYR A 89 36.45 13.50 15.13
CA TYR A 89 36.44 14.91 15.52
C TYR A 89 35.62 15.13 16.80
N GLU A 90 34.51 14.42 16.92
CA GLU A 90 33.57 14.44 18.05
C GLU A 90 34.17 13.84 19.32
N ALA A 91 35.27 13.08 19.22
CA ALA A 91 35.96 12.47 20.35
C ALA A 91 37.00 13.42 20.97
N GLU A 92 36.56 14.59 21.42
CA GLU A 92 37.42 15.65 21.98
C GLU A 92 38.31 15.16 23.12
N ALA A 93 37.74 14.45 24.10
CA ALA A 93 38.51 13.89 25.23
C ALA A 93 39.65 12.95 24.80
N ILE A 94 39.47 12.19 23.70
CA ILE A 94 40.52 11.30 23.18
C ILE A 94 41.62 12.13 22.49
N ARG A 95 41.25 13.21 21.79
CA ARG A 95 42.22 14.13 21.17
C ARG A 95 43.06 14.85 22.22
N GLU A 96 42.45 15.33 23.31
CA GLU A 96 43.15 15.93 24.44
C GLU A 96 44.10 14.94 25.13
N HIS A 97 43.66 13.69 25.29
CA HIS A 97 44.49 12.62 25.84
C HIS A 97 45.67 12.26 24.93
N ALA A 98 45.44 12.14 23.62
CA ALA A 98 46.53 11.92 22.66
C ALA A 98 47.57 13.06 22.68
N GLN A 99 47.11 14.31 22.90
CA GLN A 99 47.98 15.46 23.04
C GLN A 99 48.79 15.43 24.37
N SER A 100 48.17 15.03 25.48
CA SER A 100 48.85 14.94 26.79
C SER A 100 49.97 13.89 26.79
N LEU A 101 49.79 12.81 26.01
CA LEU A 101 50.80 11.78 25.75
C LEU A 101 51.92 12.23 24.80
N GLY A 102 51.91 13.49 24.34
CA GLY A 102 52.92 14.04 23.43
C GLY A 102 52.64 13.81 21.94
N GLY A 103 51.47 13.27 21.59
CA GLY A 103 51.03 13.06 20.22
C GLY A 103 51.00 14.36 19.41
N LYS A 104 51.30 14.25 18.12
CA LYS A 104 51.34 15.39 17.18
C LYS A 104 50.31 15.22 16.10
N TYR A 105 49.32 16.11 16.09
CA TYR A 105 48.36 16.19 15.01
C TYR A 105 49.01 16.67 13.72
N ASP A 106 48.69 15.99 12.63
CA ASP A 106 49.12 16.32 11.29
C ASP A 106 47.93 16.77 10.45
N LYS A 107 47.90 18.06 10.11
CA LYS A 107 46.78 18.68 9.38
C LYS A 107 46.56 18.07 7.98
N PRO A 108 47.60 17.80 7.16
CA PRO A 108 47.40 17.20 5.84
C PRO A 108 46.76 15.81 5.89
N THR A 109 47.25 14.94 6.78
CA THR A 109 46.75 13.55 6.87
C THR A 109 45.54 13.40 7.79
N LYS A 110 45.21 14.44 8.57
CA LYS A 110 44.17 14.44 9.61
C LYS A 110 44.34 13.30 10.62
N ARG A 111 45.59 12.98 10.95
CA ARG A 111 45.95 11.89 11.88
C ARG A 111 46.86 12.40 12.98
N TRP A 112 46.89 11.66 14.09
CA TRP A 112 47.78 11.88 15.21
C TRP A 112 48.96 10.93 15.12
N ALA A 113 50.18 11.47 15.14
CA ALA A 113 51.40 10.67 15.31
C ALA A 113 51.71 10.51 16.80
N MET A 114 51.90 9.27 17.23
CA MET A 114 52.16 8.92 18.64
C MET A 114 53.66 8.66 18.88
N PRO A 115 54.20 9.05 20.04
CA PRO A 115 55.63 8.92 20.31
C PRO A 115 56.09 7.47 20.49
N SER A 116 55.22 6.56 20.96
CA SER A 116 55.56 5.15 21.20
C SER A 116 54.45 4.20 20.75
N ALA A 117 54.75 2.90 20.68
CA ALA A 117 53.75 1.87 20.41
C ALA A 117 52.71 1.77 21.53
N ASP A 118 53.12 1.91 22.79
CA ASP A 118 52.21 1.82 23.95
C ASP A 118 51.20 2.97 23.96
N THR A 119 51.66 4.20 23.68
CA THR A 119 50.77 5.37 23.58
C THR A 119 49.82 5.25 22.38
N LEU A 120 50.25 4.63 21.28
CA LEU A 120 49.38 4.32 20.16
C LEU A 120 48.31 3.30 20.55
N ALA A 121 48.69 2.22 21.25
CA ALA A 121 47.77 1.17 21.69
C ALA A 121 46.69 1.70 22.66
N ASP A 122 47.08 2.54 23.63
CA ASP A 122 46.14 3.16 24.58
C ASP A 122 45.12 4.08 23.85
N VAL A 123 45.60 4.96 22.97
CA VAL A 123 44.69 5.82 22.19
C VAL A 123 43.80 5.00 21.25
N HIS A 124 44.35 3.93 20.66
CA HIS A 124 43.57 3.02 19.81
C HIS A 124 42.45 2.33 20.56
N GLN A 125 42.71 1.84 21.77
CA GLN A 125 41.69 1.23 22.62
C GLN A 125 40.57 2.23 22.94
N ARG A 126 40.93 3.48 23.29
CA ARG A 126 39.94 4.52 23.58
C ARG A 126 39.06 4.87 22.37
N VAL A 127 39.64 4.93 21.18
CA VAL A 127 38.87 5.16 19.94
C VAL A 127 37.93 4.00 19.71
N HIS A 128 38.40 2.77 19.85
CA HIS A 128 37.58 1.56 19.71
C HIS A 128 36.39 1.57 20.68
N ASP A 129 36.63 1.82 21.96
CA ASP A 129 35.58 1.83 23.00
C ASP A 129 34.57 2.95 22.75
N TRP A 130 35.03 4.12 22.33
CA TRP A 130 34.16 5.23 21.95
C TRP A 130 33.28 4.88 20.75
N THR A 131 33.85 4.27 19.70
CA THR A 131 33.09 3.85 18.52
C THR A 131 32.04 2.79 18.88
N ALA A 132 32.39 1.81 19.72
CA ALA A 132 31.47 0.80 20.21
C ALA A 132 30.31 1.42 21.01
N ALA A 133 30.60 2.37 21.90
CA ALA A 133 29.58 3.06 22.69
C ALA A 133 28.64 3.91 21.82
N VAL A 134 29.17 4.61 20.82
CA VAL A 134 28.38 5.42 19.87
C VAL A 134 27.46 4.52 19.03
N GLU A 135 27.97 3.39 18.54
CA GLU A 135 27.17 2.47 17.74
C GLU A 135 26.08 1.80 18.57
N ALA A 136 26.39 1.37 19.80
CA ALA A 136 25.40 0.82 20.73
C ALA A 136 24.27 1.82 21.02
N LYS A 137 24.61 3.11 21.24
CA LYS A 137 23.61 4.17 21.45
C LYS A 137 22.72 4.35 20.21
N ARG A 138 23.31 4.38 19.01
CA ARG A 138 22.56 4.49 17.75
C ARG A 138 21.64 3.30 17.51
N GLN A 139 22.08 2.09 17.85
CA GLN A 139 21.25 0.89 17.74
C GLN A 139 20.07 0.95 18.71
N ALA A 140 20.30 1.32 19.97
CA ALA A 140 19.23 1.50 20.96
C ALA A 140 18.21 2.57 20.53
N GLU A 141 18.68 3.69 19.95
CA GLU A 141 17.79 4.74 19.40
C GLU A 141 16.91 4.20 18.25
N ARG A 142 17.47 3.40 17.33
CA ARG A 142 16.71 2.79 16.24
C ARG A 142 15.71 1.75 16.73
N GLU A 143 16.07 0.95 17.73
CA GLU A 143 15.17 -0.03 18.33
C GLU A 143 14.01 0.66 19.06
N ALA A 144 14.30 1.71 19.82
CA ALA A 144 13.28 2.54 20.48
C ALA A 144 12.35 3.21 19.46
N GLU A 145 12.87 3.74 18.35
CA GLU A 145 12.05 4.31 17.27
C GLU A 145 11.14 3.25 16.62
N LYS A 146 11.69 2.06 16.36
CA LYS A 146 10.91 0.94 15.80
C LYS A 146 9.81 0.49 16.75
N GLU A 147 10.10 0.39 18.04
CA GLU A 147 9.12 0.02 19.06
C GLU A 147 8.03 1.09 19.20
N ALA A 148 8.41 2.38 19.25
CA ALA A 148 7.47 3.49 19.29
C ALA A 148 6.54 3.51 18.06
N ARG A 149 7.10 3.28 16.87
CA ARG A 149 6.31 3.17 15.64
C ARG A 149 5.35 1.97 15.69
N ALA A 150 5.83 0.81 16.14
CA ALA A 150 4.99 -0.37 16.28
C ALA A 150 3.87 -0.16 17.30
N ALA A 151 4.13 0.54 18.40
CA ALA A 151 3.13 0.90 19.40
C ALA A 151 2.06 1.85 18.82
N ALA A 152 2.49 2.91 18.11
CA ALA A 152 1.57 3.83 17.45
C ALA A 152 0.70 3.13 16.37
N GLU A 153 1.28 2.19 15.61
CA GLU A 153 0.53 1.39 14.64
C GLU A 153 -0.50 0.47 15.31
N ARG A 154 -0.20 -0.08 16.49
CA ARG A 154 -1.16 -0.88 17.27
C ARG A 154 -2.30 -0.03 17.80
N GLU A 155 -1.98 1.10 18.44
CA GLU A 155 -2.97 2.04 18.96
C GLU A 155 -3.90 2.54 17.84
N GLY A 156 -3.34 2.87 16.67
CA GLY A 156 -4.13 3.24 15.50
C GLY A 156 -5.08 2.13 15.00
N ARG A 157 -4.64 0.86 15.02
CA ARG A 157 -5.51 -0.28 14.67
C ARG A 157 -6.61 -0.50 15.69
N ASP A 158 -6.29 -0.42 16.98
CA ASP A 158 -7.25 -0.61 18.06
C ASP A 158 -8.31 0.49 18.06
N ALA A 159 -7.91 1.75 17.86
CA ALA A 159 -8.82 2.88 17.69
C ALA A 159 -9.71 2.72 16.45
N ALA A 160 -9.16 2.28 15.30
CA ALA A 160 -9.94 2.02 14.10
C ALA A 160 -10.95 0.87 14.28
N ALA A 161 -10.56 -0.20 14.99
CA ALA A 161 -11.44 -1.31 15.32
C ALA A 161 -12.57 -0.87 16.25
N ALA A 162 -12.27 -0.09 17.29
CA ALA A 162 -13.28 0.47 18.20
C ALA A 162 -14.26 1.41 17.48
N ALA A 163 -13.75 2.30 16.60
CA ALA A 163 -14.58 3.18 15.80
C ALA A 163 -15.51 2.41 14.84
N LYS A 164 -14.99 1.33 14.23
CA LYS A 164 -15.78 0.43 13.39
C LYS A 164 -16.89 -0.25 14.20
N ALA A 165 -16.57 -0.83 15.35
CA ALA A 165 -17.56 -1.47 16.22
C ALA A 165 -18.67 -0.50 16.65
N SER A 166 -18.30 0.71 17.11
CA SER A 166 -19.26 1.75 17.50
C SER A 166 -20.15 2.21 16.33
N ARG A 167 -19.62 2.25 15.10
CA ARG A 167 -20.42 2.54 13.92
C ARG A 167 -21.42 1.42 13.61
N GLU A 168 -20.98 0.16 13.68
CA GLU A 168 -21.85 -1.00 13.45
C GLU A 168 -22.99 -1.06 14.48
N GLU A 169 -22.70 -0.83 15.77
CA GLU A 169 -23.71 -0.77 16.83
C GLU A 169 -24.75 0.32 16.60
N ARG A 170 -24.32 1.53 16.25
CA ARG A 170 -25.24 2.63 15.93
C ARG A 170 -26.14 2.29 14.74
N LEU A 171 -25.57 1.63 13.73
CA LEU A 171 -26.30 1.25 12.53
C LEU A 171 -27.37 0.20 12.83
N ILE A 172 -27.01 -0.83 13.59
CA ILE A 172 -27.94 -1.85 14.08
C ILE A 172 -29.06 -1.20 14.90
N ALA A 173 -28.70 -0.36 15.89
CA ALA A 173 -29.68 0.33 16.73
C ALA A 173 -30.64 1.23 15.94
N SER A 174 -30.13 1.92 14.91
CA SER A 174 -30.95 2.79 14.05
C SER A 174 -31.81 2.04 13.03
N SER A 175 -31.50 0.78 12.73
CA SER A 175 -32.19 0.02 11.68
C SER A 175 -33.61 -0.39 12.06
N GLY A 176 -33.93 -0.45 13.36
CA GLY A 176 -35.21 -0.96 13.86
C GLY A 176 -35.43 -2.45 13.59
N ARG A 177 -34.40 -3.20 13.19
CA ARG A 177 -34.49 -4.63 12.85
C ARG A 177 -34.11 -5.51 14.03
N THR A 178 -34.76 -6.68 14.15
CA THR A 178 -34.33 -7.74 15.07
C THR A 178 -33.15 -8.49 14.47
N ILE A 179 -32.05 -8.59 15.21
CA ILE A 179 -30.82 -9.26 14.78
C ILE A 179 -30.86 -10.74 15.15
N MET A 180 -30.50 -11.62 14.21
CA MET A 180 -30.49 -13.09 14.40
C MET A 180 -29.09 -13.66 14.76
N GLU A 181 -28.19 -12.83 15.31
CA GLU A 181 -26.78 -13.10 15.71
C GLU A 181 -25.81 -13.56 14.60
N ASP A 182 -26.29 -14.14 13.50
CA ASP A 182 -25.49 -14.57 12.37
C ASP A 182 -24.84 -13.37 11.65
N ARG A 183 -23.51 -13.34 11.63
CA ARG A 183 -22.71 -12.37 10.88
C ARG A 183 -22.02 -13.04 9.70
N GLY A 184 -21.87 -12.31 8.61
CA GLY A 184 -21.20 -12.83 7.43
C GLY A 184 -20.58 -11.74 6.57
N GLN A 185 -19.93 -12.20 5.50
CA GLN A 185 -19.33 -11.35 4.50
C GLN A 185 -19.73 -11.86 3.12
N VAL A 186 -20.22 -10.96 2.27
CA VAL A 186 -20.31 -11.21 0.85
C VAL A 186 -19.05 -10.67 0.19
N ARG A 187 -18.39 -11.51 -0.58
CA ARG A 187 -17.18 -11.16 -1.32
C ARG A 187 -17.46 -11.07 -2.82
N SER A 188 -16.82 -10.09 -3.43
CA SER A 188 -16.51 -9.95 -4.84
C SER A 188 -17.72 -10.00 -5.75
N GLN A 189 -18.72 -9.17 -5.44
CA GLN A 189 -19.86 -8.96 -6.33
C GLN A 189 -19.47 -7.94 -7.40
N ARG A 190 -19.69 -8.28 -8.67
CA ARG A 190 -19.34 -7.44 -9.82
C ARG A 190 -20.26 -6.23 -9.93
N LEU A 191 -19.67 -5.07 -10.17
CA LEU A 191 -20.35 -3.89 -10.70
C LEU A 191 -20.07 -3.81 -12.21
N HIS A 192 -20.86 -3.00 -12.93
CA HIS A 192 -20.67 -2.82 -14.37
C HIS A 192 -19.23 -2.37 -14.70
N GLY A 193 -18.58 -2.99 -15.69
CA GLY A 193 -17.12 -2.84 -15.91
C GLY A 193 -16.61 -1.43 -16.24
N TRP A 194 -17.45 -0.58 -16.84
CA TRP A 194 -17.06 0.72 -17.42
C TRP A 194 -17.45 1.93 -16.55
N MET A 195 -17.34 1.82 -15.23
CA MET A 195 -17.68 2.93 -14.32
C MET A 195 -16.45 3.57 -13.68
N ARG A 196 -16.59 4.82 -13.23
CA ARG A 196 -15.56 5.48 -12.41
C ARG A 196 -15.72 5.09 -10.94
N ARG A 197 -14.66 5.21 -10.14
CA ARG A 197 -14.71 4.90 -8.69
C ARG A 197 -15.90 5.56 -7.96
N PRO A 198 -16.22 6.86 -8.15
CA PRO A 198 -17.34 7.47 -7.45
C PRO A 198 -18.69 6.83 -7.81
N GLU A 199 -18.87 6.40 -9.06
CA GLU A 199 -20.08 5.70 -9.51
C GLU A 199 -20.16 4.29 -8.88
N ALA A 200 -19.01 3.60 -8.76
CA ALA A 200 -18.94 2.33 -8.06
C ALA A 200 -19.31 2.45 -6.58
N GLU A 201 -18.80 3.50 -5.91
CA GLU A 201 -19.13 3.81 -4.50
C GLU A 201 -20.60 4.15 -4.28
N GLN A 202 -21.28 4.71 -5.28
CA GLN A 202 -22.72 4.99 -5.22
C GLN A 202 -23.57 3.74 -5.49
N ARG A 203 -23.13 2.85 -6.38
CA ARG A 203 -23.88 1.64 -6.78
C ARG A 203 -23.73 0.46 -5.83
N LYS A 204 -22.66 0.42 -5.04
CA LYS A 204 -22.50 -0.62 -4.01
C LYS A 204 -23.63 -0.51 -2.97
N PRO A 205 -23.97 -1.61 -2.28
CA PRO A 205 -24.85 -1.55 -1.11
C PRO A 205 -24.32 -0.55 -0.08
N GLN A 206 -25.20 0.29 0.44
CA GLN A 206 -24.85 1.27 1.46
C GLN A 206 -25.02 0.66 2.85
N PRO A 207 -24.19 1.05 3.83
CA PRO A 207 -24.43 0.69 5.22
C PRO A 207 -25.83 1.15 5.65
N GLY A 208 -26.63 0.24 6.18
CA GLY A 208 -28.04 0.47 6.55
C GLY A 208 -29.03 -0.20 5.60
N ASP A 209 -28.60 -0.58 4.39
CA ASP A 209 -29.46 -1.28 3.44
C ASP A 209 -29.83 -2.68 3.95
N VAL A 210 -31.08 -3.08 3.70
CA VAL A 210 -31.53 -4.47 3.88
C VAL A 210 -31.53 -5.17 2.51
N ARG A 211 -30.96 -6.38 2.45
CA ARG A 211 -30.89 -7.17 1.21
C ARG A 211 -31.33 -8.62 1.42
N LYS A 212 -31.90 -9.24 0.37
CA LYS A 212 -32.07 -10.70 0.26
C LYS A 212 -30.75 -11.34 -0.15
N LEU A 213 -30.32 -12.38 0.57
CA LEU A 213 -29.30 -13.29 0.11
C LEU A 213 -29.89 -14.35 -0.82
N ARG A 214 -29.02 -15.08 -1.54
CA ARG A 214 -29.43 -16.18 -2.43
C ARG A 214 -30.12 -17.33 -1.70
N ASP A 215 -29.82 -17.53 -0.43
CA ASP A 215 -30.46 -18.54 0.43
C ASP A 215 -31.81 -18.07 1.00
N GLY A 216 -32.27 -16.87 0.63
CA GLY A 216 -33.53 -16.28 1.06
C GLY A 216 -33.47 -15.46 2.34
N ARG A 217 -32.37 -15.51 3.11
CA ARG A 217 -32.23 -14.73 4.35
C ARG A 217 -32.15 -13.23 4.06
N ARG A 218 -32.65 -12.42 4.98
CA ARG A 218 -32.49 -10.96 4.96
C ARG A 218 -31.29 -10.54 5.78
N VAL A 219 -30.54 -9.57 5.26
CA VAL A 219 -29.33 -9.09 5.91
C VAL A 219 -29.27 -7.57 5.92
N LEU A 220 -28.81 -7.01 7.03
CA LEU A 220 -28.49 -5.60 7.19
C LEU A 220 -27.01 -5.38 6.85
N VAL A 221 -26.75 -4.49 5.90
CA VAL A 221 -25.39 -4.14 5.48
C VAL A 221 -24.73 -3.26 6.54
N LEU A 222 -23.62 -3.73 7.11
CA LEU A 222 -22.88 -3.04 8.17
C LEU A 222 -21.78 -2.13 7.63
N ASN A 223 -21.07 -2.63 6.62
CA ASN A 223 -20.04 -1.90 5.89
C ASN A 223 -19.97 -2.43 4.46
N SER A 224 -19.41 -1.63 3.56
CA SER A 224 -19.28 -1.98 2.15
C SER A 224 -18.08 -1.25 1.56
N GLU A 225 -17.28 -1.95 0.78
CA GLU A 225 -16.04 -1.47 0.19
C GLU A 225 -15.98 -1.85 -1.28
N VAL A 226 -15.48 -0.94 -2.12
CA VAL A 226 -15.21 -1.22 -3.53
C VAL A 226 -13.72 -1.39 -3.77
N TRP A 227 -13.40 -2.23 -4.73
CA TRP A 227 -12.05 -2.44 -5.21
C TRP A 227 -12.09 -2.67 -6.73
N PHE A 228 -10.99 -2.37 -7.41
CA PHE A 228 -10.86 -2.54 -8.85
C PHE A 228 -9.98 -3.75 -9.13
N ALA A 229 -10.47 -4.68 -9.96
CA ALA A 229 -9.63 -5.75 -10.50
C ALA A 229 -9.10 -5.30 -11.86
N SER A 230 -7.78 -5.09 -11.94
CA SER A 230 -7.07 -4.94 -13.22
C SER A 230 -6.95 -6.29 -13.93
N GLN A 231 -6.58 -6.27 -15.22
CA GLN A 231 -6.30 -7.48 -15.96
C GLN A 231 -5.22 -8.32 -15.26
N ASP A 232 -4.11 -7.68 -14.87
CA ASP A 232 -3.02 -8.36 -14.16
C ASP A 232 -3.49 -9.06 -12.87
N ALA A 233 -4.39 -8.42 -12.10
CA ALA A 233 -4.92 -9.02 -10.86
C ALA A 233 -5.88 -10.19 -11.13
N ILE A 234 -6.55 -10.20 -12.28
CA ILE A 234 -7.39 -11.31 -12.74
C ILE A 234 -6.49 -12.48 -13.17
N ASP A 235 -5.49 -12.19 -14.00
CA ASP A 235 -4.54 -13.17 -14.55
C ASP A 235 -3.69 -13.84 -13.46
N ASP A 236 -3.29 -13.09 -12.42
CA ASP A 236 -2.52 -13.59 -11.27
C ASP A 236 -3.33 -14.46 -10.29
N GLY A 237 -4.61 -14.72 -10.56
CA GLY A 237 -5.44 -15.58 -9.73
C GLY A 237 -5.80 -15.00 -8.36
N LEU A 238 -5.52 -13.72 -8.10
CA LEU A 238 -6.13 -12.95 -7.00
C LEU A 238 -7.67 -12.96 -7.11
N ALA A 239 -8.17 -13.19 -8.32
CA ALA A 239 -9.56 -13.43 -8.69
C ALA A 239 -10.04 -14.89 -8.59
N ALA A 240 -9.16 -15.89 -8.41
CA ALA A 240 -9.45 -17.31 -8.67
C ALA A 240 -10.44 -18.00 -7.71
N GLY A 241 -10.93 -17.31 -6.68
CA GLY A 241 -11.98 -17.81 -5.77
C GLY A 241 -13.38 -17.28 -6.05
N VAL A 242 -13.52 -16.48 -7.11
CA VAL A 242 -14.75 -15.78 -7.47
C VAL A 242 -14.97 -16.10 -8.93
N ASN A 243 -16.18 -16.44 -9.36
CA ASN A 243 -16.53 -16.56 -10.79
C ASN A 243 -16.40 -15.18 -11.45
N LEU A 244 -15.17 -14.73 -11.65
CA LEU A 244 -14.80 -13.44 -12.19
C LEU A 244 -14.64 -13.63 -13.69
N TRP A 245 -15.62 -13.09 -14.37
CA TRP A 245 -15.64 -12.72 -15.77
C TRP A 245 -14.28 -12.23 -16.27
N GLU A 246 -13.99 -12.53 -17.53
CA GLU A 246 -12.70 -12.33 -18.22
C GLU A 246 -12.23 -10.87 -18.33
N ASP A 247 -13.04 -9.88 -17.90
CA ASP A 247 -12.78 -8.46 -18.10
C ASP A 247 -12.55 -7.67 -16.79
N PRO A 248 -11.63 -6.68 -16.79
CA PRO A 248 -11.41 -5.74 -15.70
C PRO A 248 -12.69 -5.03 -15.25
N GLY A 249 -12.75 -4.65 -13.97
CA GLY A 249 -13.91 -3.93 -13.47
C GLY A 249 -13.91 -3.64 -11.98
N TRP A 250 -14.98 -2.98 -11.54
CA TRP A 250 -15.22 -2.68 -10.13
C TRP A 250 -15.98 -3.81 -9.46
N PHE A 251 -15.60 -4.10 -8.23
CA PHE A 251 -16.20 -5.10 -7.37
C PHE A 251 -16.49 -4.49 -6.01
N TYR A 252 -17.43 -5.08 -5.29
CA TYR A 252 -17.66 -4.72 -3.90
C TYR A 252 -17.73 -5.94 -2.99
N ASN A 253 -17.34 -5.70 -1.74
CA ASN A 253 -17.49 -6.59 -0.61
C ASN A 253 -18.34 -5.88 0.43
N TYR A 254 -19.14 -6.62 1.18
CA TYR A 254 -19.85 -6.05 2.32
C TYR A 254 -19.96 -7.03 3.47
N ASN A 255 -19.83 -6.52 4.69
CA ASN A 255 -20.16 -7.27 5.89
C ASN A 255 -21.62 -7.04 6.24
N PHE A 256 -22.24 -8.06 6.82
CA PHE A 256 -23.64 -8.00 7.17
C PHE A 256 -23.94 -8.77 8.45
N VAL A 257 -25.14 -8.51 8.96
CA VAL A 257 -25.77 -9.31 10.00
C VAL A 257 -27.15 -9.76 9.51
N VAL A 258 -27.54 -11.00 9.83
CA VAL A 258 -28.86 -11.52 9.49
C VAL A 258 -29.92 -10.87 10.37
N VAL A 259 -31.03 -10.51 9.74
CA VAL A 259 -32.16 -9.86 10.41
C VAL A 259 -33.45 -10.61 10.13
N GLU A 260 -34.39 -10.51 11.06
CA GLU A 260 -35.74 -11.04 10.84
C GLU A 260 -36.42 -10.30 9.67
N PRO A 261 -37.08 -11.03 8.76
CA PRO A 261 -37.89 -10.41 7.73
C PRO A 261 -39.16 -9.80 8.34
N THR A 262 -39.64 -8.69 7.77
CA THR A 262 -40.94 -8.12 8.17
C THR A 262 -42.09 -8.93 7.60
N ALA A 263 -43.29 -8.77 8.18
CA ALA A 263 -44.50 -9.41 7.66
C ALA A 263 -44.76 -9.05 6.19
N GLU A 264 -44.51 -7.79 5.80
CA GLU A 264 -44.62 -7.32 4.41
C GLU A 264 -43.61 -8.01 3.49
N GLU A 265 -42.37 -8.21 3.92
CA GLU A 265 -41.35 -8.91 3.13
C GLU A 265 -41.66 -10.40 2.98
N VAL A 266 -42.18 -11.04 4.03
CA VAL A 266 -42.63 -12.45 3.96
C VAL A 266 -43.80 -12.59 3.00
N GLU A 267 -44.72 -11.64 2.98
CA GLU A 267 -45.84 -11.63 2.03
C GLU A 267 -45.35 -11.42 0.60
N ALA A 268 -44.46 -10.44 0.38
CA ALA A 268 -43.84 -10.21 -0.92
C ALA A 268 -43.07 -11.44 -1.41
N ASP A 269 -42.35 -12.14 -0.53
CA ASP A 269 -41.63 -13.37 -0.87
C ASP A 269 -42.60 -14.51 -1.23
N ARG A 270 -43.76 -14.58 -0.58
CA ARG A 270 -44.81 -15.55 -0.93
C ARG A 270 -45.40 -15.23 -2.30
N GLN A 271 -45.64 -13.96 -2.59
CA GLN A 271 -46.15 -13.51 -3.89
C GLN A 271 -45.13 -13.76 -5.00
N GLU A 272 -43.86 -13.37 -4.81
CA GLU A 272 -42.78 -13.64 -5.76
C GLU A 272 -42.65 -15.14 -6.05
N LYS A 273 -42.71 -15.97 -5.01
CA LYS A 273 -42.69 -17.43 -5.16
C LYS A 273 -43.90 -17.94 -5.95
N ALA A 274 -45.11 -17.48 -5.62
CA ALA A 274 -46.31 -17.89 -6.33
C ALA A 274 -46.27 -17.46 -7.82
N GLU A 275 -45.74 -16.28 -8.12
CA GLU A 275 -45.53 -15.82 -9.50
C GLU A 275 -44.48 -16.64 -10.23
N GLN A 276 -43.40 -17.04 -9.56
CA GLN A 276 -42.35 -17.87 -10.13
C GLN A 276 -42.81 -19.32 -10.36
N ASP A 277 -43.60 -19.87 -9.44
CA ASP A 277 -44.20 -21.21 -9.58
C ASP A 277 -45.19 -21.20 -10.76
N ASP A 278 -46.04 -20.17 -10.88
CA ASP A 278 -46.96 -19.94 -12.02
C ASP A 278 -46.20 -19.76 -13.34
N LEU A 279 -45.10 -18.98 -13.35
CA LEU A 279 -44.22 -18.84 -14.51
C LEU A 279 -43.62 -20.19 -14.95
N THR A 280 -43.19 -21.00 -13.98
CA THR A 280 -42.59 -22.33 -14.23
C THR A 280 -43.65 -23.27 -14.80
N GLU A 281 -44.86 -23.27 -14.24
CA GLU A 281 -45.98 -24.06 -14.73
C GLU A 281 -46.36 -23.70 -16.18
N LEU A 282 -46.43 -22.39 -16.50
CA LEU A 282 -46.70 -21.92 -17.86
C LEU A 282 -45.62 -22.36 -18.85
N ALA A 283 -44.35 -22.23 -18.49
CA ALA A 283 -43.23 -22.66 -19.32
C ALA A 283 -43.21 -24.19 -19.52
N GLU A 284 -43.51 -24.96 -18.48
CA GLU A 284 -43.60 -26.42 -18.56
C GLU A 284 -44.75 -26.87 -19.47
N VAL A 285 -45.92 -26.25 -19.36
CA VAL A 285 -47.08 -26.57 -20.21
C VAL A 285 -46.81 -26.22 -21.67
N MET A 286 -46.21 -25.05 -21.95
CA MET A 286 -45.81 -24.70 -23.32
C MET A 286 -44.80 -25.69 -23.89
N LYS A 287 -43.77 -26.05 -23.12
CA LYS A 287 -42.75 -27.03 -23.54
C LYS A 287 -43.31 -28.45 -23.72
N LEU A 288 -44.29 -28.83 -22.90
CA LEU A 288 -44.99 -30.11 -23.04
C LEU A 288 -45.86 -30.11 -24.31
N ALA A 289 -46.63 -29.04 -24.53
CA ALA A 289 -47.42 -28.87 -25.73
C ALA A 289 -46.57 -28.87 -27.00
N ASP A 290 -45.36 -28.29 -26.95
CA ASP A 290 -44.40 -28.29 -28.06
C ASP A 290 -43.89 -29.70 -28.44
N ARG A 291 -43.82 -30.62 -27.48
CA ARG A 291 -43.28 -31.98 -27.68
C ARG A 291 -44.34 -33.06 -27.88
N THR A 292 -45.60 -32.74 -27.60
CA THR A 292 -46.70 -33.70 -27.65
C THR A 292 -47.07 -33.99 -29.11
N PRO A 293 -47.21 -35.28 -29.51
CA PRO A 293 -47.70 -35.64 -30.84
C PRO A 293 -49.09 -35.03 -31.10
N ARG A 294 -49.32 -34.54 -32.33
CA ARG A 294 -50.54 -33.80 -32.67
C ARG A 294 -51.26 -34.45 -33.84
N GLN A 295 -52.58 -34.32 -33.85
CA GLN A 295 -53.36 -34.65 -35.02
C GLN A 295 -53.21 -33.52 -36.05
N ALA A 296 -52.54 -33.84 -37.16
CA ALA A 296 -52.39 -32.92 -38.28
C ALA A 296 -53.77 -32.60 -38.90
N VAL A 297 -54.02 -31.32 -39.11
CA VAL A 297 -55.21 -30.83 -39.84
C VAL A 297 -54.78 -29.89 -40.98
N ASP A 298 -55.64 -29.77 -41.98
CA ASP A 298 -55.30 -29.15 -43.28
C ASP A 298 -55.38 -27.62 -43.30
N SER A 299 -55.94 -26.98 -42.27
CA SER A 299 -55.87 -25.52 -42.11
C SER A 299 -56.09 -25.11 -40.67
N LEU A 300 -55.23 -24.24 -40.14
CA LEU A 300 -55.24 -23.83 -38.75
C LEU A 300 -55.07 -22.30 -38.70
N THR A 301 -56.18 -21.58 -38.87
CA THR A 301 -56.20 -20.11 -38.81
C THR A 301 -57.38 -19.63 -37.97
N ASN A 302 -57.13 -18.65 -37.10
CA ASN A 302 -58.11 -17.93 -36.28
C ASN A 302 -58.97 -18.81 -35.36
N LEU A 303 -58.32 -19.63 -34.51
CA LEU A 303 -59.03 -20.31 -33.43
C LEU A 303 -59.51 -19.26 -32.41
N GLU A 304 -60.83 -19.16 -32.27
CA GLU A 304 -61.44 -18.42 -31.17
C GLU A 304 -61.41 -19.29 -29.90
N GLY A 305 -61.00 -18.69 -28.78
CA GLY A 305 -60.86 -19.42 -27.53
C GLY A 305 -60.01 -18.68 -26.51
N ALA A 306 -59.91 -19.27 -25.33
CA ALA A 306 -59.00 -18.79 -24.29
C ALA A 306 -57.58 -19.26 -24.63
N THR A 307 -56.56 -18.43 -24.38
CA THR A 307 -55.20 -18.66 -24.87
C THR A 307 -54.15 -18.60 -23.78
N ILE A 308 -53.08 -19.38 -23.99
CA ILE A 308 -51.79 -19.24 -23.34
C ILE A 308 -50.78 -18.91 -24.44
N THR A 309 -50.10 -17.77 -24.33
CA THR A 309 -49.17 -17.28 -25.37
C THR A 309 -47.80 -17.07 -24.77
N GLU A 310 -46.76 -17.52 -25.46
CA GLU A 310 -45.37 -17.13 -25.21
C GLU A 310 -45.00 -15.96 -26.13
N ASP A 311 -44.61 -14.82 -25.55
CA ASP A 311 -44.10 -13.63 -26.25
C ASP A 311 -42.57 -13.60 -26.15
N SER A 312 -41.84 -13.45 -27.26
CA SER A 312 -40.38 -13.26 -27.18
C SER A 312 -40.02 -11.94 -26.49
N ALA A 313 -39.06 -11.97 -25.58
CA ALA A 313 -38.55 -10.79 -24.89
C ALA A 313 -37.78 -9.88 -25.87
N GLY A 314 -38.27 -8.65 -26.12
CA GLY A 314 -37.54 -7.68 -26.94
C GLY A 314 -38.38 -6.64 -27.71
N GLY A 315 -39.69 -6.58 -27.53
CA GLY A 315 -40.55 -5.57 -28.19
C GLY A 315 -40.84 -5.84 -29.67
N MET A 316 -40.22 -6.86 -30.27
CA MET A 316 -40.75 -7.53 -31.45
C MET A 316 -41.63 -8.69 -31.00
N THR A 317 -42.91 -8.64 -31.34
CA THR A 317 -43.89 -9.70 -31.09
C THR A 317 -43.59 -10.89 -32.00
N ILE A 318 -42.46 -11.58 -31.78
CA ILE A 318 -42.26 -12.93 -32.29
C ILE A 318 -42.89 -13.81 -31.23
N HIS A 319 -44.06 -14.37 -31.52
CA HIS A 319 -44.65 -15.36 -30.61
C HIS A 319 -43.64 -16.53 -30.49
N GLY A 320 -43.61 -17.26 -29.37
CA GLY A 320 -42.83 -18.50 -29.20
C GLY A 320 -43.70 -19.75 -29.40
N GLY A 321 -45.01 -19.59 -29.16
CA GLY A 321 -46.04 -20.61 -29.28
C GLY A 321 -47.33 -20.10 -28.66
N GLN A 322 -48.47 -20.65 -29.06
CA GLN A 322 -49.78 -20.36 -28.51
C GLN A 322 -50.56 -21.66 -28.30
N ILE A 323 -51.13 -21.85 -27.11
CA ILE A 323 -52.14 -22.85 -26.84
C ILE A 323 -53.50 -22.16 -26.83
N THR A 324 -54.50 -22.73 -27.50
CA THR A 324 -55.87 -22.22 -27.54
C THR A 324 -56.84 -23.30 -27.07
N VAL A 325 -57.74 -22.97 -26.14
CA VAL A 325 -58.88 -23.79 -25.75
C VAL A 325 -60.13 -23.21 -26.38
N THR A 326 -60.73 -23.94 -27.32
CA THR A 326 -61.89 -23.50 -28.08
C THR A 326 -63.19 -23.57 -27.25
N PRO A 327 -64.29 -22.91 -27.69
CA PRO A 327 -65.61 -23.05 -27.06
C PRO A 327 -66.15 -24.48 -27.06
N THR A 328 -65.66 -25.34 -27.96
CA THR A 328 -65.97 -26.79 -28.02
C THR A 328 -65.11 -27.62 -27.08
N ASP A 329 -64.29 -26.97 -26.24
CA ASP A 329 -63.43 -27.58 -25.23
C ASP A 329 -62.26 -28.39 -25.82
N GLU A 330 -61.87 -28.09 -27.07
CA GLU A 330 -60.70 -28.68 -27.73
C GLU A 330 -59.46 -27.84 -27.46
N VAL A 331 -58.31 -28.50 -27.27
CA VAL A 331 -57.02 -27.84 -27.03
C VAL A 331 -56.15 -27.92 -28.27
N TRP A 332 -55.63 -26.77 -28.67
CA TRP A 332 -54.87 -26.58 -29.89
C TRP A 332 -53.53 -25.94 -29.59
N TYR A 333 -52.47 -26.36 -30.27
CA TYR A 333 -51.16 -25.71 -30.20
C TYR A 333 -50.78 -25.13 -31.57
N GLN A 334 -50.30 -23.90 -31.56
CA GLN A 334 -49.87 -23.12 -32.71
C GLN A 334 -48.44 -22.63 -32.45
N HIS A 335 -47.51 -22.88 -33.38
CA HIS A 335 -46.16 -22.36 -33.30
C HIS A 335 -46.01 -21.28 -34.39
N PRO A 336 -45.41 -20.12 -34.10
CA PRO A 336 -45.15 -19.07 -35.09
C PRO A 336 -44.02 -19.54 -36.00
N GLY A 337 -44.39 -20.23 -37.07
CA GLY A 337 -43.43 -20.84 -37.99
C GLY A 337 -42.63 -19.79 -38.77
N TRP A 338 -41.31 -19.96 -38.79
CA TRP A 338 -40.48 -19.64 -39.94
C TRP A 338 -39.98 -20.97 -40.55
N TYR A 339 -40.44 -21.25 -41.78
CA TYR A 339 -39.90 -22.11 -42.85
C TYR A 339 -40.28 -23.61 -43.04
N ASP A 340 -40.42 -23.95 -44.34
CA ASP A 340 -40.32 -25.21 -45.10
C ASP A 340 -41.05 -26.47 -44.60
N ASP A 341 -42.36 -26.51 -44.90
CA ASP A 341 -43.16 -27.56 -45.56
C ASP A 341 -43.10 -29.06 -45.16
N TYR A 342 -42.18 -29.54 -44.32
CA TYR A 342 -41.99 -30.99 -44.13
C TYR A 342 -42.39 -31.57 -42.78
N VAL A 343 -42.66 -30.76 -41.75
CA VAL A 343 -43.21 -31.24 -40.46
C VAL A 343 -44.29 -30.28 -39.98
N ARG A 344 -45.56 -30.71 -39.95
CA ARG A 344 -46.66 -29.93 -39.36
C ARG A 344 -46.48 -29.91 -37.83
N THR A 345 -46.06 -28.77 -37.30
CA THR A 345 -45.82 -28.53 -35.87
C THR A 345 -47.05 -28.00 -35.13
N GLU A 346 -48.13 -27.69 -35.83
CA GLU A 346 -49.39 -27.19 -35.28
C GLU A 346 -50.47 -28.27 -35.36
N GLY A 347 -51.42 -28.28 -34.41
CA GLY A 347 -52.52 -29.23 -34.44
C GLY A 347 -53.27 -29.36 -33.13
N ARG A 348 -54.28 -30.25 -33.15
CA ARG A 348 -55.06 -30.58 -31.95
C ARG A 348 -54.25 -31.47 -31.02
N VAL A 349 -54.29 -31.14 -29.75
CA VAL A 349 -53.69 -31.90 -28.65
C VAL A 349 -54.75 -32.88 -28.13
N ASP A 350 -54.44 -34.17 -28.14
CA ASP A 350 -55.33 -35.23 -27.64
C ASP A 350 -54.86 -35.81 -26.29
N ASP A 351 -53.73 -35.33 -25.75
CA ASP A 351 -53.19 -35.78 -24.46
C ASP A 351 -54.11 -35.31 -23.31
N PRO A 352 -54.81 -36.22 -22.60
CA PRO A 352 -55.77 -35.86 -21.58
C PRO A 352 -55.13 -35.15 -20.37
N GLU A 353 -53.86 -35.43 -20.06
CA GLU A 353 -53.16 -34.78 -18.95
C GLU A 353 -52.81 -33.33 -19.29
N LEU A 354 -52.28 -33.11 -20.50
CA LEU A 354 -51.99 -31.76 -20.99
C LEU A 354 -53.28 -30.92 -21.13
N ILE A 355 -54.35 -31.51 -21.66
CA ILE A 355 -55.66 -30.85 -21.75
C ILE A 355 -56.15 -30.41 -20.36
N ALA A 356 -56.11 -31.30 -19.37
CA ALA A 356 -56.54 -30.98 -18.01
C ALA A 356 -55.70 -29.85 -17.38
N ARG A 357 -54.38 -29.86 -17.58
CA ARG A 357 -53.47 -28.82 -17.08
C ARG A 357 -53.74 -27.46 -17.74
N VAL A 358 -53.87 -27.42 -19.08
CA VAL A 358 -54.17 -26.18 -19.81
C VAL A 358 -55.50 -25.57 -19.34
N ARG A 359 -56.53 -26.40 -19.15
CA ARG A 359 -57.83 -25.94 -18.64
C ARG A 359 -57.73 -25.39 -17.22
N ALA A 360 -56.98 -26.05 -16.34
CA ALA A 360 -56.76 -25.56 -14.98
C ALA A 360 -56.06 -24.20 -14.97
N ILE A 361 -55.04 -24.02 -15.82
CA ILE A 361 -54.32 -22.75 -15.99
C ILE A 361 -55.26 -21.65 -16.46
N ILE A 362 -56.09 -21.90 -17.47
CA ILE A 362 -57.04 -20.91 -18.01
C ILE A 362 -58.11 -20.56 -16.97
N ALA A 363 -58.63 -21.54 -16.23
CA ALA A 363 -59.61 -21.29 -15.17
C ALA A 363 -59.06 -20.44 -14.01
N GLY A 364 -57.73 -20.30 -13.90
CA GLY A 364 -57.07 -19.37 -12.98
C GLY A 364 -57.17 -17.90 -13.39
N GLY A 365 -57.73 -17.60 -14.57
CA GLY A 365 -57.99 -16.25 -15.06
C GLY A 365 -56.81 -15.56 -15.75
N ASP A 366 -57.13 -14.38 -16.30
CA ASP A 366 -56.21 -13.52 -17.04
C ASP A 366 -54.99 -13.10 -16.21
N ARG A 367 -53.79 -13.37 -16.75
CA ARG A 367 -52.53 -12.97 -16.11
C ARG A 367 -51.36 -12.96 -17.07
N ARG A 368 -50.31 -12.22 -16.70
CA ARG A 368 -49.03 -12.20 -17.42
C ARG A 368 -47.89 -12.51 -16.46
N ARG A 369 -46.98 -13.40 -16.88
CA ARG A 369 -45.78 -13.81 -16.13
C ARG A 369 -44.60 -13.88 -17.08
N GLY A 370 -43.65 -12.96 -16.94
CA GLY A 370 -42.49 -12.88 -17.83
C GLY A 370 -42.89 -12.81 -19.31
N ALA A 371 -42.49 -13.83 -20.07
CA ALA A 371 -42.81 -13.99 -21.48
C ALA A 371 -44.23 -14.54 -21.73
N TYR A 372 -44.90 -15.12 -20.74
CA TYR A 372 -46.16 -15.83 -20.93
C TYR A 372 -47.37 -14.96 -20.57
N ALA A 373 -48.44 -15.08 -21.34
CA ALA A 373 -49.73 -14.45 -21.08
C ALA A 373 -50.86 -15.46 -21.17
N VAL A 374 -51.77 -15.44 -20.20
CA VAL A 374 -53.03 -16.19 -20.21
C VAL A 374 -54.16 -15.19 -20.44
N LYS A 375 -55.05 -15.51 -21.39
CA LYS A 375 -56.24 -14.70 -21.71
C LYS A 375 -57.47 -15.59 -21.81
N GLU A 376 -58.50 -15.27 -21.06
CA GLU A 376 -59.82 -15.85 -21.16
C GLU A 376 -60.54 -15.35 -22.42
N PHE A 377 -61.44 -16.18 -22.92
CA PHE A 377 -62.32 -15.80 -24.00
C PHE A 377 -63.49 -14.98 -23.44
N GLN A 378 -63.50 -13.68 -23.70
CA GLN A 378 -64.66 -12.83 -23.40
C GLN A 378 -65.74 -13.11 -24.45
N ARG A 379 -66.89 -13.63 -24.01
CA ARG A 379 -68.05 -13.92 -24.85
C ARG A 379 -68.76 -12.66 -25.35
#